data_AF-A0AAT9HTE2-F1
#
_entry.id   AF-A0AAT9HTE2-F1
#
_cell.length_a   1.000
_cell.length_b   1.000
_cell.length_c   1.000
_cell.angle_alpha   90.00
_cell.angle_beta   90.00
_cell.angle_gamma   90.00
#
_symmetry.space_group_name_H-M   'P 1'
#
loop_
_entity.id
_entity.type
_entity.pdbx_description
1 polymer ?
#
loop_
_entity_poly.entity_id
_entity_poly.type
_entity_poly.pdbx_seq_one_letter_code
_entity_poly.pdbx_strand_id
1 'polypeptide(L)' 'MASLLKALPSDSSGAEVTPGSYRVTGTVDPQLLATVTSWCAQHGVLPDRISVERHTLEDVFLELTGKELRS' A
#
# COMPACT_ATOMS: atom_id res chain seq x y z
N MET A 1 13.46 -1.25 1.38
CA MET A 1 12.38 -0.42 1.98
C MET A 1 12.67 1.09 1.97
N ALA A 2 13.78 1.57 2.54
CA ALA A 2 14.02 3.01 2.71
C ALA A 2 14.04 3.82 1.40
N SER A 3 14.41 3.19 0.27
CA SER A 3 14.37 3.84 -1.05
C SER A 3 12.95 3.96 -1.63
N LEU A 4 12.07 2.99 -1.36
CA LEU A 4 10.68 3.03 -1.82
C LEU A 4 9.91 4.14 -1.10
N LEU A 5 10.04 4.21 0.24
CA LEU A 5 9.39 5.26 1.04
C LEU A 5 9.80 6.68 0.62
N LYS A 6 11.04 6.86 0.17
CA LYS A 6 11.51 8.16 -0.36
C LYS A 6 10.92 8.54 -1.71
N ALA A 7 10.46 7.56 -2.48
CA ALA A 7 9.86 7.78 -3.79
C ALA A 7 8.35 8.07 -3.69
N LEU A 8 7.71 7.64 -2.61
CA LEU A 8 6.26 7.79 -2.41
C LEU A 8 5.87 9.25 -2.08
N PRO A 9 4.62 9.67 -2.41
CA PRO A 9 4.07 10.95 -1.99
C PRO A 9 4.10 11.14 -0.47
N SER A 10 4.15 12.39 -0.01
CA SER A 10 4.30 12.77 1.40
C SER A 10 3.21 12.19 2.33
N ASP A 11 1.99 12.01 1.81
CA ASP A 11 0.85 11.46 2.55
C ASP A 11 0.76 9.92 2.48
N SER A 12 1.77 9.27 1.90
CA SER A 12 1.82 7.81 1.75
C SER A 12 2.76 7.18 2.77
N SER A 13 2.42 5.98 3.22
CA SER A 13 3.24 5.13 4.08
C SER A 13 3.42 3.76 3.45
N GLY A 14 4.44 3.02 3.88
CA GLY A 14 4.73 1.69 3.36
C GLY A 14 5.34 0.78 4.42
N ALA A 15 4.98 -0.49 4.38
CA ALA A 15 5.46 -1.51 5.30
C ALA A 15 5.77 -2.83 4.57
N GLU A 16 6.74 -3.59 5.10
CA GLU A 16 7.00 -4.97 4.68
C GLU A 16 6.10 -5.85 5.52
N VAL A 17 5.11 -6.48 4.92
CA VAL A 17 4.23 -7.39 5.65
C VAL A 17 4.95 -8.73 5.86
N THR A 18 5.64 -9.19 4.81
CA THR A 18 6.57 -10.32 4.80
C THR A 18 7.71 -9.99 3.85
N PRO A 19 8.89 -10.61 3.95
CA PRO A 19 9.98 -10.37 3.02
C PRO A 19 9.52 -10.43 1.54
N GLY A 20 9.72 -9.33 0.80
CA GLY A 20 9.30 -9.21 -0.60
C GLY A 20 7.83 -8.82 -0.83
N SER A 21 7.00 -8.76 0.22
CA SER A 21 5.61 -8.31 0.17
C SER A 21 5.47 -6.93 0.82
N TYR A 22 5.19 -5.93 -0.01
CA TYR A 22 5.10 -4.54 0.41
C TYR A 22 3.64 -4.07 0.38
N ARG A 23 3.19 -3.47 1.48
CA ARG A 23 1.91 -2.76 1.55
C ARG A 23 2.18 -1.26 1.56
N VAL A 24 1.55 -0.55 0.62
CA VAL A 24 1.60 0.92 0.53
C VAL A 24 0.20 1.45 0.84
N THR A 25 0.12 2.43 1.74
CA THR A 25 -1.12 3.08 2.15
C THR A 25 -1.03 4.55 1.80
N GLY A 26 -2.06 5.08 1.15
CA GLY A 26 -2.15 6.48 0.72
C GLY A 26 -3.29 6.64 -0.28
N THR A 27 -3.43 7.83 -0.85
CA THR A 27 -4.34 8.05 -1.99
C THR A 27 -3.86 7.25 -3.18
N VAL A 28 -4.59 6.20 -3.55
CA VAL A 28 -4.22 5.36 -4.70
C VAL A 28 -4.69 6.02 -5.99
N ASP A 29 -3.82 6.83 -6.57
CA ASP A 29 -3.97 7.45 -7.88
C ASP A 29 -2.99 6.85 -8.91
N PRO A 30 -3.12 7.19 -10.20
CA PRO A 30 -2.20 6.71 -11.23
C PRO A 30 -0.72 7.10 -10.98
N GLN A 31 -0.47 8.22 -10.30
CA GLN A 31 0.88 8.71 -10.01
C GLN A 31 1.56 7.81 -8.97
N LEU A 32 0.86 7.40 -7.92
CA LEU A 32 1.34 6.46 -6.93
C LEU A 32 1.74 5.13 -7.58
N LEU A 33 0.87 4.60 -8.46
CA LEU A 33 1.12 3.33 -9.14
C LEU A 33 2.33 3.42 -10.09
N ALA A 34 2.47 4.54 -10.82
CA ALA A 34 3.63 4.81 -11.67
C ALA A 34 4.93 4.87 -10.87
N THR A 35 4.90 5.51 -9.69
CA THR A 35 6.05 5.57 -8.77
C THR A 35 6.47 4.19 -8.30
N VAL A 36 5.53 3.36 -7.82
CA VAL A 36 5.83 2.01 -7.32
C VAL A 36 6.42 1.14 -8.44
N THR A 37 5.78 1.13 -9.61
CA THR A 37 6.26 0.33 -10.76
C THR A 37 7.59 0.82 -11.31
N SER A 38 7.83 2.13 -11.34
CA SER A 38 9.13 2.71 -11.72
C SER A 38 10.23 2.36 -10.73
N TRP A 39 9.91 2.32 -9.44
CA TRP A 39 10.86 1.88 -8.40
C TRP A 39 11.23 0.40 -8.60
N CYS A 40 10.26 -0.46 -8.90
CA CYS A 40 10.51 -1.87 -9.21
C CYS A 40 11.49 -2.01 -10.39
N ALA A 41 11.25 -1.29 -11.48
CA ALA A 41 12.13 -1.29 -12.65
C ALA A 41 13.56 -0.83 -12.32
N GLN A 42 13.71 0.23 -11.52
CA GLN A 42 15.02 0.75 -11.09
C GLN A 42 15.81 -0.26 -10.25
N HIS A 43 15.13 -1.18 -9.56
CA HIS A 43 15.77 -2.21 -8.74
C HIS A 43 15.84 -3.57 -9.47
N GLY A 44 15.47 -3.62 -10.76
CA GLY A 44 15.49 -4.85 -11.55
C GLY A 44 14.46 -5.89 -11.11
N VAL A 45 13.37 -5.45 -10.47
CA VAL A 45 12.31 -6.32 -9.94
C VAL A 45 11.11 -6.26 -10.86
N LEU A 46 10.64 -7.42 -11.33
CA LEU A 46 9.31 -7.57 -11.94
C LEU A 46 8.33 -7.98 -10.84
N PRO A 47 7.35 -7.13 -10.48
CA PRO A 47 6.37 -7.51 -9.47
C PRO A 47 5.49 -8.65 -9.99
N ASP A 48 5.44 -9.75 -9.24
CA ASP A 48 4.56 -10.91 -9.53
C ASP A 48 3.08 -10.54 -9.50
N ARG A 49 2.71 -9.67 -8.55
CA ARG A 49 1.35 -9.17 -8.37
C ARG A 49 1.36 -7.75 -7.83
N ILE A 50 0.48 -6.91 -8.37
CA ILE A 50 0.13 -5.61 -7.79
C ILE A 50 -1.38 -5.59 -7.64
N SER A 51 -1.85 -5.39 -6.41
CA SER A 51 -3.27 -5.24 -6.10
C SER A 51 -3.51 -3.85 -5.54
N VAL A 52 -4.53 -3.17 -6.06
CA VAL A 52 -5.04 -1.92 -5.49
C VAL A 52 -6.33 -2.25 -4.76
N GLU A 53 -6.27 -2.30 -3.44
CA GLU A 53 -7.46 -2.37 -2.60
C GLU A 53 -7.88 -0.95 -2.25
N ARG A 54 -9.13 -0.61 -2.56
CA ARG A 54 -9.78 0.57 -1.99
C ARG A 54 -10.49 0.09 -0.75
N HIS A 55 -10.08 0.59 0.42
CA HIS A 55 -10.91 0.46 1.62
C HIS A 55 -12.24 1.17 1.31
N THR A 56 -13.31 0.39 1.19
CA THR A 56 -14.64 0.95 1.06
C THR A 56 -15.10 1.46 2.41
N LEU A 57 -16.11 2.34 2.43
CA LEU A 57 -16.75 2.74 3.69
C LEU A 57 -17.28 1.51 4.46
N GLU A 58 -17.65 0.44 3.76
CA GLU A 58 -18.13 -0.81 4.34
C GLU A 58 -17.02 -1.55 5.09
N ASP A 59 -15.79 -1.59 4.55
CA ASP A 59 -14.62 -2.15 5.22
C ASP A 59 -14.26 -1.37 6.49
N VAL A 60 -14.33 -0.03 6.41
CA VAL A 60 -14.07 0.86 7.56
C VAL A 60 -15.15 0.70 8.64
N PHE A 61 -16.42 0.59 8.24
CA PHE A 61 -17.54 0.35 9.15
C PHE A 61 -17.40 -0.99 9.87
N LEU A 62 -17.03 -2.06 9.16
CA LEU A 62 -16.82 -3.39 9.73
C LEU A 62 -15.64 -3.41 10.71
N GLU A 63 -14.54 -2.70 10.42
CA GLU A 63 -13.41 -2.60 11.34
C GLU A 63 -13.74 -1.86 12.64
N LEU A 64 -14.55 -0.79 12.55
CA LEU A 64 -15.00 -0.01 13.71
C LEU A 64 -16.02 -0.79 14.56
N THR A 65 -17.01 -1.41 13.93
CA THR A 65 -18.09 -2.13 14.65
C THR A 65 -17.63 -3.48 15.20
N GLY A 66 -16.68 -4.16 14.54
CA GLY A 66 -16.09 -5.41 15.02
C GLY A 66 -15.27 -5.26 16.31
N LYS A 67 -14.78 -4.05 16.61
CA LYS A 67 -14.11 -3.75 17.90
C LYS A 67 -15.11 -3.54 19.04
N GLU A 68 -16.26 -2.93 18.77
CA GLU A 68 -17.30 -2.65 19.78
C GLU A 68 -18.04 -3.92 20.24
N LEU A 69 -18.15 -4.96 19.40
CA LEU A 69 -18.87 -6.20 19.73
C LEU A 69 -18.07 -7.21 20.58
N ARG A 70 -16.80 -6.91 20.89
CA ARG A 70 -15.92 -7.76 21.71
C ARG A 70 -15.70 -7.24 23.14
N SER A 71 -16.43 -6.21 23.56
CA SER A 71 -16.43 -5.69 24.94
C SER A 71 -17.61 -6.22 25.75
#